data_AF-A0A5J6VUT6-F1
#
_entry.id   AF-A0A5J6VUT6-F1
#
_cell.length_a   1.000
_cell.length_b   1.000
_cell.length_c   1.000
_cell.angle_alpha   90.00
_cell.angle_beta   90.00
_cell.angle_gamma   90.00
#
_symmetry.space_group_name_H-M   'P 1'
#
loop_
_entity.id
_entity.type
_entity.pdbx_description
1 polymer ?
#
loop_
_entity_poly.entity_id
_entity_poly.type
_entity_poly.pdbx_seq_one_letter_code
_entity_poly.pdbx_strand_id
1 'polypeptide(L)'
;MKDIQKEKFDTAKLCQILVELNRAYAGQSFLSCAFLIRSVIDHVPPIFGLNSFTEVANNYAGGGRSFREAMQHLENASRKIADSFLHLQIRAAESIPTKTQVEFRADLDVLLGEVIRVLRPKP
;
A
#
# COMPACT_ATOMS: atom_id res chain seq x y z
N MET A 1 -5.21 -18.95 31.69
CA MET A 1 -4.51 -18.38 30.52
C MET A 1 -5.44 -18.58 29.34
N LYS A 2 -6.08 -17.52 28.83
CA LYS A 2 -6.98 -17.64 27.68
C LYS A 2 -6.13 -17.90 26.44
N ASP A 3 -6.47 -18.94 25.69
CA ASP A 3 -5.91 -19.26 24.39
C ASP A 3 -6.03 -18.04 23.47
N ILE A 4 -4.92 -17.31 23.31
CA ILE A 4 -4.80 -16.30 22.26
C ILE A 4 -4.61 -17.10 20.99
N GLN A 5 -5.68 -17.28 20.22
CA GLN A 5 -5.56 -17.67 18.82
C GLN A 5 -4.58 -16.69 18.18
N LYS A 6 -3.36 -17.14 17.87
CA LYS A 6 -2.38 -16.32 17.17
C LYS A 6 -3.02 -15.87 15.86
N GLU A 7 -3.33 -14.58 15.75
CA GLU A 7 -3.61 -13.97 14.45
C GLU A 7 -2.47 -14.35 13.51
N LYS A 8 -2.80 -14.76 12.28
CA LYS A 8 -1.85 -15.36 11.32
C LYS A 8 -0.71 -14.40 10.94
N PHE A 9 -0.87 -13.10 11.18
CA PHE A 9 0.09 -12.04 10.85
C PHE A 9 0.22 -11.03 11.98
N ASP A 10 1.45 -10.63 12.29
CA ASP A 10 1.71 -9.43 13.10
C ASP A 10 1.60 -8.18 12.20
N THR A 11 0.62 -7.33 12.48
CA THR A 11 0.29 -6.15 11.67
C THR A 11 0.98 -4.87 12.15
N ALA A 12 1.79 -4.92 13.22
CA ALA A 12 2.39 -3.74 13.83
C ALA A 12 3.15 -2.87 12.82
N LYS A 13 3.94 -3.50 11.93
CA LYS A 13 4.67 -2.79 10.87
C LYS A 13 3.75 -2.12 9.86
N LEU A 14 2.70 -2.81 9.39
CA LEU A 14 1.71 -2.23 8.47
C LEU A 14 1.03 -1.01 9.10
N CYS A 15 0.56 -1.14 10.34
CA CYS A 15 -0.06 -0.04 11.08
C CYS A 15 0.88 1.16 11.22
N GLN A 16 2.16 0.92 11.54
CA GLN A 16 3.15 1.98 11.68
C GLN A 16 3.40 2.70 10.34
N ILE A 17 3.51 1.97 9.23
CA ILE A 17 3.64 2.56 7.88
C ILE A 17 2.45 3.48 7.57
N LEU A 18 1.22 3.06 7.90
CA LEU A 18 0.01 3.86 7.65
C LEU A 18 -0.04 5.12 8.53
N VAL A 19 0.39 5.03 9.80
CA VAL A 19 0.51 6.19 10.69
C VAL A 19 1.53 7.19 10.15
N GLU A 20 2.68 6.71 9.69
CA GLU A 20 3.71 7.54 9.07
C GLU A 20 3.23 8.17 7.77
N LEU A 21 2.47 7.45 6.95
CA LEU A 21 1.89 7.96 5.71
C LEU A 21 0.93 9.12 5.98
N ASN A 22 0.06 8.98 6.99
CA ASN A 22 -0.84 10.05 7.40
C ASN A 22 -0.09 11.30 7.87
N ARG A 23 0.97 11.12 8.67
CA ARG A 23 1.83 12.23 9.13
C ARG A 23 2.57 12.90 7.97
N ALA A 24 3.13 12.10 7.06
CA ALA A 24 3.84 12.59 5.89
C ALA A 24 2.91 13.39 4.98
N TYR A 25 1.69 12.91 4.74
CA TYR A 25 0.72 13.61 3.90
C TYR A 25 0.28 14.93 4.55
N ALA A 26 -0.01 14.94 5.85
CA ALA A 26 -0.38 16.16 6.58
C ALA A 26 0.75 17.19 6.60
N GLY A 27 2.00 16.73 6.74
CA GLY A 27 3.21 17.55 6.68
C GLY A 27 3.70 17.85 5.25
N GLN A 28 2.92 17.54 4.21
CA GLN A 28 3.28 17.75 2.80
C GLN A 28 4.63 17.12 2.39
N SER A 29 5.05 16.07 3.09
CA SER A 29 6.26 15.29 2.80
C SER A 29 5.95 14.28 1.69
N PHE A 30 5.67 14.77 0.48
CA PHE A 30 5.19 13.94 -0.63
C PHE A 30 6.21 12.89 -1.10
N LEU A 31 7.51 13.18 -0.96
CA LEU A 31 8.55 12.19 -1.23
C LEU A 31 8.41 10.97 -0.30
N SER A 32 8.23 11.23 1.00
CA SER A 32 7.96 10.19 1.99
C SER A 32 6.65 9.46 1.70
N CYS A 33 5.61 10.18 1.24
CA CYS A 33 4.34 9.55 0.85
C CYS A 33 4.55 8.50 -0.26
N ALA A 34 5.29 8.84 -1.32
CA ALA A 34 5.58 7.90 -2.40
C ALA A 34 6.29 6.63 -1.89
N PHE A 35 7.28 6.79 -1.00
CA PHE A 35 8.04 5.67 -0.44
C PHE A 35 7.22 4.81 0.52
N LEU A 36 6.35 5.43 1.32
CA LEU A 36 5.48 4.72 2.25
C LEU A 36 4.39 3.95 1.50
N ILE A 37 3.80 4.51 0.45
CA ILE A 37 2.84 3.79 -0.41
C ILE A 37 3.50 2.59 -1.08
N ARG A 38 4.71 2.76 -1.60
CA ARG A 38 5.53 1.65 -2.12
C ARG A 38 5.77 0.57 -1.06
N SER A 39 6.03 0.99 0.18
CA SER A 39 6.22 0.08 1.32
C SER A 39 4.94 -0.68 1.68
N VAL A 40 3.76 -0.04 1.59
CA VAL A 40 2.47 -0.71 1.79
C VAL A 40 2.27 -1.81 0.76
N ILE A 41 2.40 -1.51 -0.53
CA ILE A 41 2.12 -2.48 -1.60
C ILE A 41 3.10 -3.66 -1.60
N ASP A 42 4.35 -3.48 -1.16
CA ASP A 42 5.29 -4.59 -1.00
C ASP A 42 5.04 -5.44 0.26
N HIS A 43 4.45 -4.85 1.30
CA HIS A 43 4.28 -5.52 2.58
C HIS A 43 3.00 -6.37 2.65
N VAL A 44 1.95 -5.95 1.96
CA VAL A 44 0.60 -6.53 2.04
C VAL A 44 0.39 -7.90 1.36
N PRO A 45 1.09 -8.31 0.28
CA PRO A 45 0.75 -9.53 -0.47
C PRO A 45 0.57 -10.82 0.35
N PRO A 46 1.40 -11.12 1.37
CA PRO A 46 1.24 -12.34 2.17
C PRO A 46 -0.12 -12.45 2.88
N ILE A 47 -0.76 -11.31 3.22
CA ILE A 47 -2.10 -11.30 3.82
C ILE A 47 -3.11 -11.98 2.89
N PHE A 48 -2.94 -11.80 1.57
CA PHE A 48 -3.78 -12.40 0.54
C PHE A 48 -3.32 -13.81 0.10
N GLY A 49 -2.23 -14.33 0.69
CA GLY A 49 -1.62 -15.61 0.27
C GLY A 49 -0.89 -15.52 -1.08
N LEU A 50 -0.41 -14.32 -1.45
CA LEU A 50 0.25 -14.03 -2.72
C LEU A 50 1.66 -13.46 -2.46
N ASN A 51 2.54 -13.53 -3.45
CA ASN A 51 3.96 -13.18 -3.28
C ASN A 51 4.30 -11.76 -3.74
N SER A 52 3.45 -11.15 -4.58
CA SER A 52 3.67 -9.82 -5.12
C SER A 52 2.38 -9.03 -5.20
N PHE A 53 2.50 -7.70 -5.23
CA PHE A 53 1.32 -6.85 -5.39
C PHE A 53 0.69 -6.98 -6.78
N THR A 54 1.49 -7.28 -7.82
CA THR A 54 0.99 -7.67 -9.14
C THR A 54 0.08 -8.90 -9.08
N GLU A 55 0.44 -9.90 -8.28
CA GLU A 55 -0.43 -11.06 -8.04
C GLU A 55 -1.71 -10.65 -7.30
N VAL A 56 -1.62 -9.79 -6.27
CA VAL A 56 -2.81 -9.26 -5.57
C VAL A 56 -3.76 -8.58 -6.55
N ALA A 57 -3.24 -7.69 -7.39
CA ALA A 57 -4.03 -6.94 -8.36
C ALA A 57 -4.72 -7.84 -9.40
N ASN A 58 -4.12 -8.96 -9.78
CA ASN A 58 -4.63 -9.78 -10.88
C ASN A 58 -5.36 -11.06 -10.45
N ASN A 59 -5.01 -11.63 -9.30
CA ASN A 59 -5.41 -12.99 -8.90
C ASN A 59 -6.30 -13.02 -7.65
N TYR A 60 -6.41 -11.91 -6.91
CA TYR A 60 -7.30 -11.88 -5.75
C TYR A 60 -8.78 -11.87 -6.15
N ALA A 61 -9.42 -13.04 -6.04
CA ALA A 61 -10.84 -13.20 -6.39
C ALA A 61 -11.79 -12.52 -5.39
N GLY A 62 -11.34 -12.21 -4.18
CA GLY A 62 -12.20 -11.80 -3.07
C GLY A 62 -12.83 -10.42 -3.23
N GLY A 63 -12.22 -9.50 -3.99
CA GLY A 63 -12.67 -8.11 -4.15
C GLY A 63 -13.42 -7.81 -5.45
N GLY A 64 -13.59 -8.80 -6.33
CA GLY A 64 -14.27 -8.63 -7.62
C GLY A 64 -13.56 -7.67 -8.59
N ARG A 65 -14.30 -7.21 -9.61
CA ARG A 65 -13.75 -6.39 -10.72
C ARG A 65 -13.23 -5.03 -10.26
N SER A 66 -13.99 -4.31 -9.43
CA SER A 66 -13.63 -2.96 -8.99
C SER A 66 -12.37 -2.95 -8.13
N PHE A 67 -12.18 -3.96 -7.26
CA PHE A 67 -10.94 -4.11 -6.50
C PHE A 67 -9.76 -4.31 -7.44
N ARG A 68 -9.89 -5.20 -8.42
CA ARG A 68 -8.83 -5.46 -9.41
C ARG A 68 -8.43 -4.18 -10.15
N GLU A 69 -9.39 -3.42 -10.64
CA GLU A 69 -9.12 -2.17 -11.37
C GLU A 69 -8.40 -1.14 -10.47
N ALA A 70 -8.85 -0.97 -9.21
CA ALA A 70 -8.20 -0.10 -8.23
C ALA A 70 -6.76 -0.56 -7.90
N MET A 71 -6.54 -1.86 -7.70
CA MET A 71 -5.21 -2.39 -7.37
C MET A 71 -4.25 -2.31 -8.54
N GLN A 72 -4.74 -2.49 -9.77
CA GLN A 72 -3.94 -2.26 -10.96
C GLN A 72 -3.55 -0.79 -11.12
N HIS A 73 -4.45 0.14 -10.83
CA HIS A 73 -4.13 1.57 -10.81
C HIS A 73 -3.05 1.88 -9.76
N LEU A 74 -3.27 1.43 -8.52
CA LEU A 74 -2.35 1.61 -7.41
C LEU A 74 -0.96 1.05 -7.72
N GLU A 75 -0.87 -0.20 -8.20
CA GLU A 75 0.40 -0.85 -8.53
C GLU A 75 1.14 -0.10 -9.64
N ASN A 76 0.46 0.16 -10.75
CA ASN A 76 1.11 0.70 -11.95
C ASN A 76 1.57 2.14 -11.77
N ALA A 77 0.82 2.95 -11.01
CA ALA A 77 1.15 4.36 -10.81
C ALA A 77 2.10 4.54 -9.62
N SER A 78 1.75 4.04 -8.43
CA SER A 78 2.53 4.33 -7.21
C SER A 78 3.94 3.74 -7.25
N ARG A 79 4.11 2.53 -7.81
CA ARG A 79 5.43 1.91 -7.98
C ARG A 79 6.34 2.75 -8.86
N LYS A 80 5.87 3.14 -10.05
CA LYS A 80 6.66 3.95 -10.99
C LYS A 80 7.03 5.31 -10.41
N ILE A 81 6.10 5.94 -9.68
CA ILE A 81 6.34 7.22 -9.02
C ILE A 81 7.44 7.06 -7.97
N ALA A 82 7.32 6.09 -7.06
CA ALA A 82 8.34 5.84 -6.05
C ALA A 82 9.70 5.47 -6.65
N ASP A 83 9.72 4.55 -7.62
CA ASP A 83 10.96 4.11 -8.29
C ASP A 83 11.68 5.27 -8.97
N SER A 84 10.94 6.22 -9.57
CA SER A 84 11.52 7.41 -10.19
C SER A 84 12.22 8.31 -9.17
N PHE A 85 11.80 8.30 -7.90
CA PHE A 85 12.41 9.10 -6.85
C PHE A 85 13.42 8.33 -5.99
N LEU A 86 13.44 6.99 -6.05
CA LEU A 86 14.38 6.14 -5.32
C LEU A 86 15.66 5.85 -6.10
N HIS A 87 15.57 5.75 -7.43
CA HIS A 87 16.66 5.21 -8.25
C HIS A 87 17.38 6.25 -9.11
N LEU A 88 16.82 7.45 -9.25
CA LEU A 88 17.46 8.51 -10.04
C LEU A 88 18.54 9.23 -9.22
N GLN A 89 19.66 9.53 -9.88
CA GLN A 89 20.73 10.37 -9.35
C GLN A 89 20.39 11.86 -9.50
N ILE A 90 21.05 12.70 -8.69
CA ILE A 90 20.88 14.15 -8.71
C ILE A 90 21.18 14.77 -10.09
N ARG A 91 20.35 15.71 -10.52
CA ARG A 91 20.40 16.42 -11.80
C ARG A 91 20.45 17.93 -11.58
N ALA A 92 20.74 18.68 -12.65
CA ALA A 92 20.77 20.15 -12.62
C ALA A 92 19.39 20.78 -12.31
N ALA A 93 18.31 20.10 -12.66
CA ALA A 93 16.95 20.48 -12.32
C ALA A 93 16.20 19.25 -11.81
N GLU A 94 15.71 19.34 -10.58
CA GLU A 94 14.94 18.29 -9.93
C GLU A 94 13.45 18.57 -10.01
N SER A 95 12.67 17.51 -10.15
CA SER A 95 11.23 17.55 -9.93
C SER A 95 10.92 16.84 -8.62
N ILE A 96 10.14 17.47 -7.75
CA ILE A 96 9.62 16.82 -6.54
C ILE A 96 8.19 16.33 -6.77
N PRO A 97 7.76 15.25 -6.09
CA PRO A 97 6.38 14.80 -6.20
C PRO A 97 5.42 15.88 -5.70
N THR A 98 4.37 16.08 -6.48
CA THR A 98 3.22 16.93 -6.11
C THR A 98 2.22 16.12 -5.29
N LYS A 99 1.32 16.83 -4.59
CA LYS A 99 0.18 16.22 -3.89
C LYS A 99 -0.61 15.26 -4.78
N THR A 100 -0.88 15.65 -6.02
CA THR A 100 -1.64 14.85 -6.99
C THR A 100 -0.93 13.55 -7.37
N GLN A 101 0.41 13.57 -7.49
CA GLN A 101 1.17 12.38 -7.83
C GLN A 101 1.17 11.33 -6.71
N VAL A 102 0.90 11.71 -5.46
CA VAL A 102 0.86 10.77 -4.32
C VAL A 102 -0.55 10.57 -3.79
N GLU A 103 -1.56 10.97 -4.56
CA GLU A 103 -2.96 10.88 -4.18
C GLU A 103 -3.52 9.49 -4.51
N PHE A 104 -3.39 8.57 -3.55
CA PHE A 104 -3.87 7.19 -3.66
C PHE A 104 -4.86 6.81 -2.55
N ARG A 105 -5.48 7.79 -1.86
CA ARG A 105 -6.35 7.52 -0.71
C ARG A 105 -7.50 6.56 -1.06
N ALA A 106 -8.16 6.79 -2.19
CA ALA A 106 -9.28 5.94 -2.63
C ALA A 106 -8.84 4.48 -2.86
N ASP A 107 -7.71 4.26 -3.53
CA ASP A 107 -7.21 2.91 -3.78
C ASP A 107 -6.74 2.24 -2.48
N LEU A 108 -6.07 3.00 -1.59
CA LEU A 108 -5.65 2.50 -0.28
C LEU A 108 -6.83 2.12 0.60
N ASP A 109 -7.92 2.91 0.60
CA ASP A 109 -9.13 2.57 1.34
C ASP A 109 -9.73 1.23 0.86
N VAL A 110 -9.77 1.00 -0.45
CA VAL A 110 -10.22 -0.26 -1.06
C VAL A 110 -9.30 -1.42 -0.66
N LEU A 111 -7.98 -1.23 -0.71
CA LEU A 111 -7.00 -2.24 -0.29
C LEU A 111 -7.18 -2.60 1.19
N LEU A 112 -7.23 -1.59 2.06
CA LEU A 112 -7.29 -1.77 3.51
C LEU A 112 -8.63 -2.38 3.95
N GLY A 113 -9.73 -2.08 3.24
CA GLY A 113 -11.01 -2.76 3.46
C GLY A 113 -10.91 -4.27 3.28
N GLU A 114 -10.26 -4.73 2.20
CA GLU A 114 -10.04 -6.15 1.96
C GLU A 114 -9.01 -6.77 2.92
N VAL A 115 -7.94 -6.04 3.28
CA VAL A 115 -7.00 -6.48 4.32
C VAL A 115 -7.74 -6.75 5.63
N ILE A 116 -8.60 -5.83 6.07
CA ILE A 116 -9.41 -6.00 7.28
C ILE A 116 -10.34 -7.21 7.14
N ARG A 117 -10.99 -7.38 5.98
CA ARG A 117 -11.89 -8.52 5.73
C ARG A 117 -11.17 -9.87 5.80
N VAL A 118 -9.95 -9.96 5.28
CA VAL A 118 -9.14 -11.18 5.29
C VAL A 118 -8.59 -11.49 6.68
N LEU A 119 -8.23 -10.47 7.45
CA LEU A 119 -7.71 -10.62 8.81
C LEU A 119 -8.79 -10.91 9.86
N ARG A 120 -10.04 -10.46 9.64
CA ARG A 120 -11.14 -10.75 10.57
C ARG A 120 -11.47 -12.25 10.57
N PRO A 121 -11.59 -12.88 11.75
CA PRO A 121 -12.11 -14.24 11.86
C PRO A 121 -13.50 -14.32 11.23
N LYS A 122 -13.79 -15.40 10.50
CA LYS A 122 -15.19 -15.71 10.16
C LYS A 122 -15.93 -15.97 11.48
N PRO A 123 -17.16 -15.44 11.65
CA PRO A 123 -18.00 -15.75 12.80
C PRO A 123 -18.30 -17.25 12.89
#